data_AF-A0A520DNB9-F1
#
_entry.id   AF-A0A520DNB9-F1
#
_cell.length_a   1.000
_cell.length_b   1.000
_cell.length_c   1.000
_cell.angle_alpha   90.00
_cell.angle_beta   90.00
_cell.angle_gamma   90.00
#
_symmetry.space_group_name_H-M   'P 1'
#
loop_
_entity.id
_entity.type
_entity.pdbx_description
1 polymer ?
#
loop_
_entity_poly.entity_id
_entity_poly.type
_entity_poly.pdbx_seq_one_letter_code
_entity_poly.pdbx_strand_id
1 'polypeptide(L)'
;MKSLLNKRQFLLLVVLLIFSANAVMAQRREILLTDGWKFSKGNFADAAKANFDDSAWQNVIVPHDWAITGPFDKEIDKQVTAITQNGETKATEKTGRTGALPYIGDGWYRRKIK
;
A
#
# COMPACT_ATOMS: atom_id res chain seq x y z
N MET A 1 -34.35 7.54 55.22
CA MET A 1 -34.29 6.89 53.90
C MET A 1 -33.31 5.73 53.96
N LYS A 2 -33.77 4.48 53.81
CA LYS A 2 -32.86 3.33 53.68
C LYS A 2 -32.19 3.43 52.30
N SER A 3 -30.88 3.19 52.22
CA SER A 3 -30.17 3.08 50.94
C SER A 3 -30.91 2.08 50.04
N LEU A 4 -31.29 2.50 48.84
CA LEU A 4 -32.00 1.67 47.86
C LEU A 4 -31.13 0.50 47.34
N LEU A 5 -29.82 0.56 47.57
CA LEU A 5 -28.86 -0.40 47.05
C LEU A 5 -27.91 -0.88 48.16
N ASN A 6 -27.71 -2.20 48.26
CA ASN A 6 -26.75 -2.80 49.19
C ASN A 6 -25.34 -2.92 48.57
N LYS A 7 -24.33 -3.19 49.41
CA LYS A 7 -22.92 -3.26 48.97
C LYS A 7 -22.67 -4.25 47.82
N ARG A 8 -23.39 -5.38 47.78
CA ARG A 8 -23.26 -6.39 46.70
C ARG A 8 -23.83 -5.90 45.39
N GLN A 9 -25.02 -5.29 45.42
CA GLN A 9 -25.66 -4.67 44.25
C GLN A 9 -24.83 -3.50 43.71
N PHE A 10 -24.23 -2.71 44.59
CA PHE A 10 -23.29 -1.65 44.20
C PHE A 10 -22.05 -2.22 43.50
N LEU A 11 -21.45 -3.28 44.06
CA LEU A 11 -20.28 -3.94 43.46
C LEU A 11 -20.59 -4.53 42.09
N LEU A 12 -21.76 -5.17 41.93
CA LEU A 12 -22.20 -5.71 40.64
C LEU A 12 -22.41 -4.61 39.59
N LEU A 13 -22.99 -3.46 39.96
CA LEU A 13 -23.12 -2.32 39.06
C LEU A 13 -21.75 -1.77 38.63
N VAL A 14 -20.79 -1.67 39.55
CA VAL A 14 -19.43 -1.22 39.22
C VAL A 14 -18.76 -2.19 38.24
N VAL A 15 -18.86 -3.50 38.47
CA VAL A 15 -18.32 -4.51 37.55
C VAL A 15 -18.99 -4.42 36.18
N LEU A 16 -20.31 -4.25 36.12
CA LEU A 16 -21.06 -4.11 34.87
C LEU A 16 -20.66 -2.84 34.10
N LEU A 17 -20.44 -1.73 34.80
CA LEU A 17 -19.97 -0.47 34.22
C LEU A 17 -18.54 -0.55 33.68
N ILE A 18 -17.66 -1.29 34.35
CA ILE A 18 -16.31 -1.55 33.86
C ILE A 18 -16.38 -2.40 32.59
N PHE A 19 -17.24 -3.43 32.56
CA PHE A 19 -17.37 -4.30 31.40
C PHE A 19 -17.94 -3.58 30.17
N SER A 20 -18.92 -2.68 30.36
CA SER A 20 -19.49 -1.88 29.27
C SER A 20 -18.50 -0.85 28.72
N ALA A 21 -17.66 -0.24 29.57
CA ALA A 21 -16.62 0.69 29.13
C ALA A 21 -15.57 0.01 28.22
N ASN A 22 -15.20 -1.24 28.51
CA ASN A 22 -14.26 -2.00 27.69
C ASN A 22 -14.83 -2.33 26.30
N ALA A 23 -16.13 -2.61 26.19
CA ALA A 23 -16.77 -2.90 24.91
C ALA A 23 -16.77 -1.70 23.94
N VAL A 24 -16.87 -0.47 24.47
CA VAL A 24 -16.83 0.76 23.67
C VAL A 24 -15.44 1.02 23.08
N MET A 25 -14.37 0.62 23.78
CA MET A 25 -12.99 0.82 23.32
C MET A 25 -12.53 -0.20 22.25
N ALA A 26 -13.29 -1.27 22.02
CA ALA A 26 -12.97 -2.32 21.04
C ALA A 26 -13.50 -2.02 19.63
N GLN A 27 -13.97 -0.80 19.35
CA GLN A 27 -14.51 -0.47 18.03
C GLN A 27 -13.41 -0.49 16.98
N ARG A 28 -13.56 -1.35 15.96
CA ARG A 28 -12.70 -1.36 14.79
C ARG A 28 -12.73 0.00 14.11
N ARG A 29 -11.54 0.57 13.88
CA ARG A 29 -11.35 1.73 13.00
C ARG A 29 -10.80 1.27 11.66
N GLU A 30 -11.46 1.65 10.59
CA GLU A 30 -10.94 1.50 9.23
C GLU A 30 -10.50 2.86 8.73
N ILE A 31 -9.28 2.93 8.20
CA ILE A 31 -8.73 4.14 7.58
C ILE A 31 -8.33 3.75 6.17
N LEU A 32 -8.92 4.41 5.19
CA LEU A 32 -8.54 4.22 3.80
C LEU A 32 -7.22 4.94 3.54
N LEU A 33 -6.22 4.22 3.04
CA LEU A 33 -4.89 4.75 2.79
C LEU A 33 -4.66 5.11 1.31
N THR A 34 -5.61 5.80 0.68
CA THR A 34 -5.52 6.17 -0.75
C THR A 34 -4.59 7.35 -1.00
N ASP A 35 -4.60 8.36 -0.13
CA ASP A 35 -3.90 9.64 -0.32
C ASP A 35 -2.58 9.78 0.47
N GLY A 36 -1.95 10.96 0.45
CA GLY A 36 -0.83 11.27 1.34
C GLY A 36 0.44 10.43 1.13
N TRP A 37 0.53 9.73 0.00
CA TRP A 37 1.71 9.00 -0.41
C TRP A 37 2.66 9.91 -1.19
N LYS A 38 3.95 9.65 -1.03
CA LYS A 38 5.02 10.22 -1.84
C LYS A 38 5.70 9.11 -2.62
N PHE A 39 6.05 9.37 -3.87
CA PHE A 39 6.69 8.43 -4.77
C PHE A 39 7.99 9.00 -5.36
N SER A 40 8.99 8.13 -5.51
CA SER A 40 10.16 8.39 -6.34
C SER A 40 10.64 7.11 -7.01
N LYS A 41 10.99 7.22 -8.30
CA LYS A 41 11.61 6.15 -9.07
C LYS A 41 13.13 6.14 -8.82
N GLY A 42 13.68 4.96 -8.59
CA GLY A 42 15.09 4.76 -8.30
C GLY A 42 15.30 3.99 -7.00
N ASN A 43 16.56 3.70 -6.71
CA ASN A 43 16.96 3.01 -5.49
C ASN A 43 17.49 4.03 -4.47
N PHE A 44 16.94 4.00 -3.26
CA PHE A 44 17.31 4.87 -2.16
C PHE A 44 17.59 4.00 -0.93
N ALA A 45 18.86 3.70 -0.66
CA ALA A 45 19.26 2.76 0.40
C ALA A 45 18.67 3.10 1.78
N ASP A 46 18.51 4.40 2.06
CA ASP A 46 18.04 4.91 3.35
C ASP A 46 16.56 5.31 3.36
N ALA A 47 15.82 5.12 2.26
CA ALA A 47 14.41 5.53 2.16
C ALA A 47 13.46 4.69 3.01
N ALA A 48 13.93 3.68 3.75
CA ALA A 48 13.17 3.03 4.81
C ALA A 48 13.21 3.81 6.14
N LYS A 49 14.22 4.66 6.36
CA LYS A 49 14.39 5.40 7.63
C LYS A 49 13.26 6.41 7.83
N ALA A 50 12.74 6.52 9.06
CA ALA A 50 11.64 7.42 9.38
C ALA A 50 12.00 8.90 9.17
N ASN A 51 13.28 9.27 9.37
CA ASN A 51 13.81 10.61 9.22
C ASN A 51 14.37 10.92 7.81
N PHE A 52 14.23 10.00 6.84
CA PHE A 52 14.62 10.26 5.46
C PHE A 52 13.82 11.45 4.89
N ASP A 53 14.53 12.37 4.24
CA ASP A 53 13.94 13.54 3.61
C ASP A 53 13.35 13.17 2.24
N ASP A 54 12.02 13.08 2.21
CA ASP A 54 11.22 12.85 1.01
C ASP A 54 10.57 14.15 0.50
N SER A 55 11.07 15.32 0.87
CA SER A 55 10.49 16.62 0.49
C SER A 55 10.39 16.82 -1.02
N ALA A 56 11.35 16.32 -1.78
CA ALA A 56 11.39 16.42 -3.25
C ALA A 56 10.59 15.34 -4.00
N TRP A 57 9.99 14.38 -3.29
CA TRP A 57 9.26 13.28 -3.93
C TRP A 57 7.88 13.72 -4.41
N GLN A 58 7.39 13.07 -5.47
CA GLN A 58 6.09 13.37 -6.05
C GLN A 58 4.97 12.94 -5.11
N ASN A 59 3.98 13.81 -4.87
CA ASN A 59 2.75 13.42 -4.18
C ASN A 59 1.87 12.59 -5.12
N VAL A 60 1.41 11.43 -4.65
CA VAL A 60 0.58 10.49 -5.43
C VAL A 60 -0.60 9.96 -4.61
N ILE A 61 -1.60 9.44 -5.32
CA ILE A 61 -2.74 8.69 -4.77
C ILE A 61 -2.64 7.26 -5.29
N VAL A 62 -2.91 6.27 -4.45
CA VAL A 62 -2.89 4.85 -4.82
C VAL A 62 -4.31 4.34 -5.18
N PRO A 63 -4.44 3.37 -6.11
CA PRO A 63 -3.38 2.69 -6.86
C PRO A 63 -2.65 3.62 -7.85
N HIS A 64 -1.33 3.48 -7.93
CA HIS A 64 -0.46 4.28 -8.79
C HIS A 64 0.45 3.35 -9.60
N ASP A 65 0.49 3.56 -10.91
CA ASP A 65 1.43 2.93 -11.82
C ASP A 65 2.45 3.98 -12.26
N TRP A 66 3.72 3.78 -11.95
CA TRP A 66 4.77 4.71 -12.35
C TRP A 66 5.24 4.46 -13.79
N ALA A 67 5.12 3.23 -14.30
CA ALA A 67 5.57 2.85 -15.62
C ALA A 67 4.79 3.59 -16.72
N ILE A 68 3.50 3.85 -16.48
CA ILE A 68 2.59 4.53 -17.43
C ILE A 68 3.04 5.94 -17.84
N THR A 69 3.85 6.60 -17.01
CA THR A 69 4.41 7.93 -17.31
C THR A 69 5.72 7.88 -18.09
N GLY A 70 6.28 6.68 -18.27
CA GLY A 70 7.49 6.46 -19.05
C GLY A 70 7.24 6.50 -20.56
N PRO A 71 8.31 6.57 -21.36
CA PRO A 71 8.19 6.54 -22.81
C PRO A 71 7.62 5.20 -23.28
N PHE A 72 6.77 5.24 -24.30
CA PHE A 72 6.42 4.06 -25.08
C PHE A 72 7.55 3.77 -26.06
N ASP A 73 8.33 2.71 -25.79
CA ASP A 73 9.48 2.33 -26.60
C ASP A 73 9.50 0.83 -26.85
N LYS A 74 9.45 0.44 -28.13
CA LYS A 74 9.47 -0.97 -28.52
C LYS A 74 10.75 -1.68 -28.07
N GLU A 75 11.86 -0.95 -27.94
CA GLU A 75 13.15 -1.50 -27.56
C GLU A 75 13.14 -2.01 -26.11
N ILE A 76 12.30 -1.42 -25.24
CA ILE A 76 12.11 -1.86 -23.86
C ILE A 76 11.45 -3.25 -23.80
N ASP A 77 10.55 -3.53 -24.73
CA ASP A 77 9.72 -4.74 -24.72
C ASP A 77 10.21 -5.83 -25.69
N LYS A 78 11.10 -5.47 -26.61
CA LYS A 78 11.57 -6.34 -27.69
C LYS A 78 12.20 -7.62 -27.16
N GLN A 79 11.70 -8.75 -27.67
CA GLN A 79 12.27 -10.07 -27.44
C GLN A 79 12.51 -10.78 -28.76
N VAL A 80 13.64 -11.47 -28.88
CA VAL A 80 13.94 -12.32 -30.04
C VAL A 80 13.86 -13.77 -29.58
N THR A 81 12.70 -14.40 -29.82
CA THR A 81 12.43 -15.76 -29.34
C THR A 81 11.54 -16.52 -30.33
N ALA A 82 11.58 -17.85 -30.26
CA ALA A 82 10.71 -18.74 -31.03
C ALA A 82 9.55 -19.19 -30.14
N ILE A 83 8.32 -18.96 -30.57
CA ILE A 83 7.11 -19.46 -29.89
C ILE A 83 6.85 -20.88 -30.37
N THR A 84 7.43 -21.87 -29.67
CA THR A 84 7.32 -23.29 -30.04
C THR A 84 5.89 -23.81 -29.97
N GLN A 85 5.04 -23.21 -29.11
CA GLN A 85 3.60 -23.50 -29.07
C GLN A 85 2.88 -23.18 -30.39
N ASN A 86 3.41 -22.23 -31.17
CA ASN A 86 2.89 -21.87 -32.50
C ASN A 86 3.63 -22.60 -33.63
N GLY A 87 4.45 -23.60 -33.32
CA GLY A 87 5.26 -24.32 -34.30
C GLY A 87 6.44 -23.52 -34.86
N GLU A 88 6.83 -22.41 -34.23
CA GLU A 88 7.98 -21.62 -34.68
C GLU A 88 9.30 -22.39 -34.45
N THR A 89 10.12 -22.50 -35.49
CA THR A 89 11.45 -23.15 -35.44
C THR A 89 12.63 -22.17 -35.46
N LYS A 90 12.33 -20.88 -35.66
CA LYS A 90 13.32 -19.79 -35.69
C LYS A 90 12.88 -18.65 -34.79
N ALA A 91 13.82 -18.06 -34.09
CA ALA A 91 13.53 -16.89 -33.26
C ALA A 91 13.20 -15.68 -34.16
N THR A 92 12.16 -14.95 -33.79
CA THR A 92 11.73 -13.73 -34.48
C THR A 92 11.50 -12.60 -33.47
N GLU A 93 11.53 -11.36 -33.94
CA GLU A 93 11.23 -10.19 -33.12
C GLU A 93 9.75 -10.25 -32.66
N LYS A 94 9.54 -10.13 -31.35
CA LYS A 94 8.24 -10.02 -30.70
C LYS A 94 8.23 -8.75 -29.84
N THR A 95 7.13 -8.01 -29.90
CA THR A 95 6.88 -6.79 -29.12
C THR A 95 5.42 -6.74 -28.65
N GLY A 96 5.06 -5.76 -27.83
CA GLY A 96 3.74 -5.55 -27.25
C GLY A 96 3.44 -6.32 -25.95
N ARG A 97 4.38 -7.04 -25.35
CA ARG A 97 4.13 -7.87 -24.15
C ARG A 97 3.87 -7.06 -22.87
N THR A 98 4.48 -5.88 -22.77
CA THR A 98 4.39 -4.97 -21.61
C THR A 98 3.72 -3.64 -21.98
N GLY A 99 3.08 -3.56 -23.16
CA GLY A 99 2.57 -2.31 -23.71
C GLY A 99 3.68 -1.33 -24.12
N ALA A 100 4.94 -1.79 -24.24
CA ALA A 100 6.12 -0.98 -24.54
C ALA A 100 6.46 0.07 -23.46
N LEU A 101 5.98 -0.12 -22.23
CA LEU A 101 6.27 0.74 -21.10
C LEU A 101 7.50 0.25 -20.31
N PRO A 102 8.29 1.15 -19.70
CA PRO A 102 9.38 0.76 -18.81
C PRO A 102 8.84 0.08 -17.55
N TYR A 103 8.91 -1.25 -17.52
CA TYR A 103 8.42 -2.06 -16.41
C TYR A 103 9.52 -2.47 -15.41
N ILE A 104 10.79 -2.24 -15.74
CA ILE A 104 11.95 -2.63 -14.93
C ILE A 104 12.44 -1.44 -14.11
N GLY A 105 12.74 -1.69 -12.83
CA GLY A 105 13.41 -0.75 -11.93
C GLY A 105 12.84 -0.76 -10.52
N ASP A 106 13.47 0.02 -9.66
CA ASP A 106 13.05 0.23 -8.28
C ASP A 106 12.15 1.47 -8.17
N GLY A 107 11.17 1.41 -7.29
CA GLY A 107 10.31 2.54 -6.96
C GLY A 107 9.97 2.51 -5.48
N TRP A 108 10.01 3.68 -4.83
CA TRP A 108 9.72 3.82 -3.41
C TRP A 108 8.44 4.61 -3.19
N TYR A 109 7.63 4.12 -2.24
CA TYR A 109 6.45 4.81 -1.74
C TYR A 109 6.62 5.09 -0.24
N ARG A 110 6.39 6.33 0.18
CA ARG A 110 6.46 6.73 1.59
C ARG A 110 5.18 7.43 2.00
N ARG A 111 4.65 7.07 3.17
CA ARG A 111 3.51 7.74 3.83
C ARG A 111 3.78 7.83 5.32
N LYS A 112 3.50 9.00 5.90
CA LYS A 112 3.53 9.20 7.36
C LYS A 112 2.11 9.01 7.90
N ILE A 113 1.92 8.03 8.76
CA ILE A 113 0.64 7.74 9.44
C ILE A 113 0.71 8.39 10.83
N LYS A 114 -0.35 9.12 11.20
CA LYS A 114 -0.51 9.71 12.53
C LYS A 114 -1.33 8.78 13.43
#